data_AF-A0A7X8QEZ8-F1
#
_entry.id   AF-A0A7X8QEZ8-F1
#
_cell.length_a   1.000
_cell.length_b   1.000
_cell.length_c   1.000
_cell.angle_alpha   90.00
_cell.angle_beta   90.00
_cell.angle_gamma   90.00
#
_symmetry.space_group_name_H-M   'P 1'
#
loop_
_entity.id
_entity.type
_entity.pdbx_description
1 polymer ?
#
loop_
_entity_poly.entity_id
_entity_poly.type
_entity_poly.pdbx_seq_one_letter_code
_entity_poly.pdbx_strand_id
1 'polypeptide(L)' 'MLNFKTNEKQLSLWCNQTWPELYRYIYNRVQNREEAEDVTQETYMKILAKYSYPELLSIAYLKTTALNIIRDRWRRNQK' A
#
# COMPACT_ATOMS: atom_id res chain seq x y z
N MET A 1 28.05 -9.85 -2.16
CA MET A 1 26.78 -10.23 -2.83
C MET A 1 25.68 -10.05 -1.80
N LEU A 2 24.90 -8.97 -1.89
CA LEU A 2 23.78 -8.73 -0.96
C LEU A 2 22.77 -9.88 -1.11
N ASN A 3 22.44 -10.52 0.02
CA ASN A 3 21.59 -11.71 0.09
C ASN A 3 20.17 -11.40 -0.40
N PHE A 4 19.89 -11.65 -1.69
CA PHE A 4 18.56 -11.51 -2.29
C PHE A 4 17.46 -12.26 -1.51
N LYS A 5 17.77 -13.45 -0.96
CA LYS A 5 16.84 -14.24 -0.13
C LYS A 5 16.40 -13.55 1.18
N THR A 6 17.25 -12.70 1.77
CA THR A 6 16.92 -12.00 3.01
C THR A 6 15.90 -10.90 2.78
N ASN A 7 15.94 -10.26 1.61
CA ASN A 7 15.07 -9.15 1.24
C ASN A 7 13.62 -9.61 1.01
N GLU A 8 13.40 -10.72 0.29
CA GLU A 8 12.05 -11.24 0.02
C GLU A 8 11.29 -11.64 1.30
N LYS A 9 11.97 -12.29 2.26
CA LYS A 9 11.36 -12.70 3.52
C LYS A 9 10.99 -11.50 4.38
N GLN A 10 11.87 -10.50 4.48
CA GLN A 10 11.60 -9.28 5.22
C GLN A 10 10.44 -8.50 4.59
N LEU A 11 10.43 -8.40 3.26
CA LEU A 11 9.36 -7.75 2.54
C LEU A 11 8.01 -8.46 2.74
N SER A 12 7.98 -9.79 2.63
CA SER A 12 6.77 -10.58 2.88
C SER A 12 6.26 -10.39 4.31
N LEU A 13 7.15 -10.37 5.31
CA LEU A 13 6.78 -10.12 6.69
C LEU A 13 6.17 -8.73 6.87
N TRP A 14 6.81 -7.71 6.30
CA TRP A 14 6.34 -6.33 6.37
C TRP A 14 4.96 -6.17 5.71
N CYS A 15 4.75 -6.73 4.52
CA CYS A 15 3.44 -6.75 3.86
C CYS A 15 2.40 -7.43 4.76
N ASN A 16 2.71 -8.62 5.31
CA ASN A 16 1.84 -9.38 6.21
C ASN A 16 1.44 -8.61 7.48
N GLN A 17 2.37 -7.83 8.03
CA GLN A 17 2.13 -7.01 9.23
C GLN A 17 1.29 -5.77 8.93
N THR A 18 1.47 -5.15 7.76
CA THR A 18 0.89 -3.84 7.45
C THR A 18 -0.41 -3.92 6.67
N TRP A 19 -0.66 -4.98 5.88
CA TRP A 19 -1.85 -5.06 5.03
C TRP A 19 -3.18 -5.07 5.78
N PRO A 20 -3.37 -5.71 6.96
CA PRO A 20 -4.68 -5.74 7.60
C PRO A 20 -5.11 -4.34 8.06
N GLU A 21 -4.18 -3.56 8.62
CA GLU A 21 -4.43 -2.20 9.07
C GLU A 21 -4.64 -1.25 7.87
N LEU A 22 -3.80 -1.38 6.84
CA LEU A 22 -3.91 -0.57 5.62
C LEU A 22 -5.24 -0.85 4.90
N TYR A 23 -5.58 -2.12 4.70
CA TYR A 23 -6.83 -2.54 4.08
C TYR A 23 -8.04 -2.01 4.86
N ARG A 24 -8.08 -2.17 6.18
CA ARG A 24 -9.17 -1.64 7.01
C ARG A 24 -9.30 -0.13 6.90
N TYR A 25 -8.18 0.59 6.89
CA TYR A 25 -8.15 2.04 6.70
C TYR A 25 -8.74 2.45 5.35
N ILE A 26 -8.39 1.74 4.28
CA ILE A 26 -8.88 1.98 2.91
C ILE A 26 -10.36 1.63 2.81
N TYR A 27 -10.75 0.42 3.22
CA TYR A 27 -12.13 -0.05 3.18
C TYR A 27 -13.09 0.91 3.88
N ASN A 28 -12.70 1.44 5.04
CA ASN A 28 -13.52 2.41 5.75
C ASN A 28 -13.78 3.71 4.95
N ARG A 29 -12.94 4.05 3.97
CA ARG A 29 -13.07 5.25 3.13
C ARG A 29 -13.85 5.01 1.85
N VAL A 30 -13.65 3.84 1.23
CA VAL A 30 -14.27 3.53 -0.07
C VAL A 30 -15.56 2.75 0.08
N GLN A 31 -15.75 2.02 1.19
CA GLN A 31 -16.92 1.16 1.47
C GLN A 31 -17.25 0.16 0.37
N ASN A 32 -16.25 -0.16 -0.47
CA ASN A 32 -16.31 -1.14 -1.54
C ASN A 32 -15.11 -2.09 -1.38
N ARG A 33 -15.38 -3.40 -1.34
CA ARG A 33 -14.35 -4.42 -1.13
C ARG A 33 -13.32 -4.44 -2.27
N GLU A 34 -13.80 -4.52 -3.51
CA GLU A 34 -12.95 -4.60 -4.70
C GLU A 34 -12.07 -3.35 -4.82
N GLU A 35 -12.65 -2.16 -4.64
CA GLU A 35 -11.89 -0.92 -4.64
C GLU A 35 -10.86 -0.89 -3.50
N ALA A 36 -11.20 -1.41 -2.32
CA ALA A 36 -10.26 -1.46 -1.21
C ALA A 36 -9.08 -2.40 -1.48
N GLU A 37 -9.34 -3.56 -2.08
CA GLU A 37 -8.31 -4.51 -2.52
C GLU A 37 -7.39 -3.86 -3.55
N ASP A 38 -7.96 -3.23 -4.58
CA ASP A 38 -7.23 -2.54 -5.64
C ASP A 38 -6.33 -1.42 -5.10
N VAL A 39 -6.87 -0.55 -4.25
CA VAL A 39 -6.10 0.57 -3.69
C VAL A 39 -5.00 0.04 -2.76
N THR A 40 -5.25 -1.05 -2.04
CA THR A 40 -4.23 -1.69 -1.19
C THR A 40 -3.07 -2.20 -2.05
N GLN A 41 -3.38 -2.92 -3.13
CA GLN A 41 -2.37 -3.43 -4.06
C GLN A 41 -1.60 -2.29 -4.75
N GLU A 42 -2.30 -1.28 -5.27
CA GLU A 42 -1.68 -0.11 -5.91
C GLU A 42 -0.76 0.65 -4.95
N THR A 43 -1.13 0.73 -3.67
CA THR A 43 -0.29 1.35 -2.63
C THR A 43 1.04 0.60 -2.51
N TYR A 44 1.02 -0.71 -2.34
CA TYR A 44 2.26 -1.49 -2.27
C TYR A 44 3.07 -1.39 -3.57
N MET A 45 2.44 -1.51 -4.74
CA MET A 45 3.13 -1.39 -6.03
C MET A 45 3.89 -0.07 -6.15
N LYS A 46 3.27 1.06 -5.78
CA LYS A 46 3.94 2.38 -5.81
C LYS A 46 5.11 2.48 -4.83
N ILE A 47 4.97 1.89 -3.65
CA ILE A 47 6.01 1.91 -2.62
C ILE A 47 7.21 1.06 -3.05
N LEU A 48 6.97 -0.16 -3.52
CA LEU A 48 8.00 -1.08 -3.99
C LEU A 48 8.75 -0.56 -5.22
N ALA A 49 8.06 0.16 -6.11
CA ALA A 49 8.71 0.78 -7.27
C ALA A 49 9.60 1.97 -6.91
N LYS A 50 9.35 2.63 -5.77
CA LYS A 50 10.00 3.90 -5.39
C LYS A 50 11.11 3.73 -4.35
N TYR A 51 11.02 2.72 -3.48
CA TYR A 51 11.90 2.58 -2.31
C TYR A 51 12.63 1.24 -2.32
N SER A 52 13.95 1.27 -2.12
CA SER A 52 14.77 0.05 -1.99
C SER A 52 14.61 -0.67 -0.65
N TYR A 53 14.13 0.05 0.38
CA TYR A 53 13.89 -0.44 1.74
C TYR A 53 12.50 0.00 2.24
N PRO A 54 11.42 -0.48 1.61
CA PRO A 54 10.03 -0.06 1.90
C PRO A 54 9.60 -0.41 3.33
N GLU A 55 10.19 -1.44 3.94
CA GLU A 55 9.91 -1.90 5.29
C GLU A 55 10.26 -0.89 6.39
N LEU A 56 11.09 0.11 6.06
CA LEU A 56 11.43 1.22 6.96
C LEU A 56 10.36 2.32 6.98
N LEU A 57 9.37 2.26 6.08
CA LEU A 57 8.31 3.26 6.00
C LEU A 57 7.24 3.00 7.06
N SER A 58 6.75 4.08 7.66
CA SER A 58 5.67 4.01 8.64
C SER A 58 4.33 3.67 7.99
N ILE A 59 3.45 3.03 8.76
CA ILE A 59 2.05 2.79 8.34
C ILE A 59 1.33 4.10 7.98
N ALA A 60 1.70 5.23 8.60
CA ALA A 60 1.17 6.54 8.25
C ALA A 60 1.54 6.94 6.81
N TYR A 61 2.75 6.62 6.34
CA TYR A 61 3.18 6.89 4.97
C TYR A 61 2.36 6.07 3.95
N LEU A 62 2.11 4.78 4.26
CA LEU A 62 1.24 3.92 3.45
C LEU A 62 -0.17 4.48 3.35
N LYS A 63 -0.75 4.89 4.49
CA LYS A 63 -2.08 5.51 4.57
C LYS A 63 -2.19 6.82 3.77
N THR A 64 -1.16 7.65 3.78
CA THR A 64 -1.09 8.87 2.97
C THR A 64 -1.04 8.55 1.47
N THR A 65 -0.23 7.56 1.09
CA THR A 65 -0.13 7.11 -0.31
C THR A 65 -1.48 6.56 -0.81
N ALA A 66 -2.14 5.71 -0.02
CA ALA A 66 -3.46 5.19 -0.32
C ALA A 66 -4.51 6.30 -0.45
N LEU A 67 -4.47 7.30 0.44
CA LEU A 67 -5.39 8.43 0.40
C LEU A 67 -5.23 9.28 -0.87
N ASN A 68 -3.99 9.45 -1.34
CA ASN A 68 -3.73 10.13 -2.60
C ASN A 68 -4.31 9.34 -3.79
N ILE A 69 -4.14 8.01 -3.82
CA ILE A 69 -4.74 7.15 -4.85
C ILE A 69 -6.27 7.30 -4.88
N ILE A 70 -6.93 7.22 -3.73
CA ILE A 70 -8.39 7.37 -3.62
C ILE A 70 -8.84 8.74 -4.15
N ARG A 71 -8.16 9.81 -3.74
CA ARG A 71 -8.45 11.18 -4.20
C ARG A 71 -8.26 11.33 -5.71
N ASP A 72 -7.23 10.71 -6.28
CA ASP A 72 -6.93 10.75 -7.71
C ASP A 72 -7.98 9.99 -8.53
N ARG A 73 -8.47 8.86 -8.02
CA ARG A 73 -9.60 8.12 -8.63
C ARG A 73 -10.87 8.95 -8.58
N TRP A 74 -11.20 9.52 -7.42
CA TRP A 74 -12.38 10.39 -7.28
C TRP A 74 -12.34 11.59 -8.24
N ARG A 75 -11.20 12.29 -8.35
CA ARG A 75 -11.03 13.41 -9.29
C ARG A 75 -11.21 13.01 -10.76
N ARG A 76 -10.84 11.77 -11.12
CA ARG A 76 -11.03 11.26 -12.49
C ARG A 76 -12.48 10.93 -12.80
N ASN A 77 -13.25 10.45 -11.82
CA ASN A 77 -14.66 10.10 -11.98
C ASN A 77 -15.60 11.33 -11.99
N GLN A 78 -15.09 12.53 -11.68
CA GLN A 78 -15.84 13.80 -11.76
C GLN A 78 -15.74 14.46 -13.15
N LYS A 79 -15.08 13.81 -14.12
CA LYS A 79 -15.00 14.23 -15.51
C LYS A 79 -15.82 13.29 -16.38
#